data_AF-A0A2A2Q5I8-F1
#
_entry.id   AF-A0A2A2Q5I8-F1
#
_cell.length_a   1.000
_cell.length_b   1.000
_cell.length_c   1.000
_cell.angle_alpha   90.00
_cell.angle_beta   90.00
_cell.angle_gamma   90.00
#
_symmetry.space_group_name_H-M   'P 1'
#
loop_
_entity.id
_entity.type
_entity.pdbx_description
1 polymer ?
#
loop_
_entity_poly.entity_id
_entity_poly.type
_entity_poly.pdbx_seq_one_letter_code
_entity_poly.pdbx_strand_id
1 'polypeptide(L)'
;MKTDTYLCPGCDKEVAVGSRACPYCNPPQKARKRPKPVASRSKSSWHQESTAEGLHLPDEDFDYDDFVAREFGRKPHRRIGIKWYWWLTALILLVLIIMGIASLGDW
;
A
#
# COMPACT_ATOMS: atom_id res chain seq x y z
N MET A 1 21.29 22.76 -15.29
CA MET A 1 20.42 21.69 -14.78
C MET A 1 19.04 21.93 -15.35
N LYS A 2 18.45 20.94 -16.04
CA LYS A 2 17.05 21.06 -16.52
C LYS A 2 16.15 20.94 -15.30
N THR A 3 15.20 21.86 -15.14
CA THR A 3 14.21 21.80 -14.07
C THR A 3 13.17 20.76 -14.46
N ASP A 4 13.04 19.70 -13.67
CA ASP A 4 11.99 18.71 -13.88
C ASP A 4 10.62 19.37 -13.63
N THR A 5 9.67 19.13 -14.52
CA THR A 5 8.30 19.68 -14.46
C THR A 5 7.26 18.55 -14.44
N TYR A 6 6.07 18.83 -13.89
CA TYR A 6 4.92 17.92 -13.88
C TYR A 6 3.64 18.67 -14.25
N LEU A 7 2.63 17.95 -14.76
CA LEU A 7 1.30 18.51 -15.01
C LEU A 7 0.49 18.57 -13.72
N CYS A 8 -0.01 19.75 -13.37
CA CYS A 8 -0.83 19.93 -12.17
C CYS A 8 -2.23 19.31 -12.36
N PRO A 9 -2.68 18.38 -11.50
CA PRO A 9 -3.96 17.68 -11.67
C PRO A 9 -5.20 18.57 -11.53
N GLY A 10 -5.05 19.81 -11.05
CA GLY A 10 -6.17 20.76 -10.92
C GLY A 10 -6.36 21.70 -12.11
N CYS A 11 -5.30 21.99 -12.88
CA CYS A 11 -5.37 22.97 -13.97
C CYS A 11 -4.53 22.62 -15.21
N ASP A 12 -3.95 21.43 -15.27
CA ASP A 12 -3.17 20.88 -16.39
C ASP A 12 -2.04 21.77 -16.93
N LYS A 13 -1.51 22.67 -16.08
CA LYS A 13 -0.36 23.50 -16.42
C LYS A 13 0.93 22.85 -15.92
N GLU A 14 2.01 23.07 -16.65
CA GLU A 14 3.35 22.65 -16.24
C GLU A 14 3.79 23.42 -14.98
N VAL A 15 4.19 22.67 -13.97
CA VAL A 15 4.67 23.19 -12.69
C VAL A 15 6.04 22.57 -12.39
N ALA A 16 6.97 23.39 -11.88
CA ALA A 16 8.30 22.91 -11.49
C ALA A 16 8.22 21.99 -10.26
N VAL A 17 8.94 20.86 -10.31
CA VAL A 17 9.13 19.95 -9.18
C VAL A 17 9.84 20.71 -8.04
N GLY A 18 9.37 20.53 -6.81
CA GLY A 18 9.87 21.23 -5.61
C GLY A 18 9.14 22.54 -5.27
N SER A 19 8.21 23.02 -6.12
CA SER A 19 7.31 24.11 -5.75
C SER A 19 6.32 23.66 -4.66
N ARG A 20 6.07 24.52 -3.67
CA ARG A 20 5.18 24.20 -2.52
C ARG A 20 3.73 23.90 -2.94
N ALA A 21 3.28 24.54 -4.02
CA ALA A 21 1.96 24.34 -4.62
C ALA A 21 1.97 24.87 -6.07
N CYS A 22 0.96 24.47 -6.86
CA CYS A 22 0.75 25.05 -8.19
C CYS A 22 0.45 26.56 -8.06
N PRO A 23 1.22 27.45 -8.73
CA PRO A 23 1.06 28.90 -8.61
C PRO A 23 -0.28 29.41 -9.17
N TYR A 24 -0.96 28.61 -9.99
CA TYR A 24 -2.25 28.94 -10.57
C TYR A 24 -3.43 28.47 -9.71
N CYS A 25 -3.39 27.22 -9.24
CA CYS A 25 -4.46 26.67 -8.40
C CYS A 25 -4.41 27.23 -6.97
N ASN A 26 -3.21 27.41 -6.42
CA ASN A 26 -3.00 27.91 -5.07
C ASN A 26 -1.90 28.97 -5.09
N PRO A 27 -2.22 30.20 -5.53
CA PRO A 27 -1.25 31.27 -5.59
C PRO A 27 -0.67 31.53 -4.18
N PRO A 28 0.64 31.81 -4.08
CA PRO A 28 1.27 32.05 -2.79
C PRO A 28 0.58 33.21 -2.08
N GLN A 29 -0.09 32.93 -0.96
CA GLN A 29 -0.67 33.97 -0.14
C GLN A 29 0.47 34.81 0.44
N LYS A 30 0.41 36.15 0.25
CA LYS A 30 1.27 37.09 0.97
C LYS A 30 1.18 36.74 2.45
N ALA A 31 2.32 36.57 3.12
CA ALA A 31 2.41 36.12 4.51
C ALA A 31 1.43 36.90 5.41
N ARG A 32 0.24 36.34 5.65
CA ARG A 32 -0.70 36.89 6.62
C ARG A 32 -0.09 36.62 8.00
N LYS A 33 -0.06 37.65 8.85
CA LYS A 33 0.42 37.57 10.24
C LYS A 33 -0.16 36.30 10.88
N ARG A 34 0.72 35.43 11.39
CA ARG A 34 0.38 34.13 11.99
C ARG A 34 -0.78 34.29 13.00
N PRO A 35 -1.96 33.69 12.77
CA PRO A 35 -2.90 33.51 13.87
C PRO A 35 -2.30 32.52 14.87
N LYS A 36 -2.63 32.69 16.16
CA LYS A 36 -2.17 31.83 17.26
C LYS A 36 -2.47 30.35 16.94
N PRO A 37 -1.62 29.39 17.36
CA PRO A 37 -1.91 27.98 17.16
C PRO A 37 -3.13 27.61 18.02
N VAL A 38 -4.29 27.50 17.38
CA VAL A 38 -5.36 26.64 17.90
C VAL A 38 -4.81 25.23 17.76
N ALA A 39 -4.85 24.45 18.84
CA ALA A 39 -4.44 23.05 18.85
C ALA A 39 -5.31 22.26 17.86
N SER A 40 -4.92 22.30 16.60
CA SER A 40 -5.45 21.45 15.55
C SER A 40 -4.94 20.06 15.88
N ARG A 41 -5.81 19.22 16.46
CA ARG A 41 -5.63 17.78 16.42
C ARG A 41 -5.45 17.46 14.96
N SER A 42 -4.21 17.19 14.57
CA SER A 42 -3.83 16.83 13.21
C SER A 42 -4.52 15.51 12.87
N LYS A 43 -5.79 15.57 12.44
CA LYS A 43 -6.34 14.55 11.57
C LYS A 43 -5.47 14.61 10.32
N SER A 44 -4.62 13.61 10.17
CA SER A 44 -3.86 13.36 8.95
C SER A 44 -4.80 13.61 7.76
N SER A 45 -4.34 14.26 6.69
CA SER A 45 -5.21 14.47 5.51
C SER A 45 -5.71 13.14 4.91
N TRP A 46 -5.12 12.02 5.31
CA TRP A 46 -5.48 10.66 4.93
C TRP A 46 -6.48 10.00 5.90
N HIS A 47 -6.84 10.65 7.02
CA HIS A 47 -7.81 10.13 7.98
C HIS A 47 -9.22 10.48 7.51
N GLN A 48 -9.82 9.60 6.71
CA GLN A 48 -11.25 9.66 6.42
C GLN A 48 -12.02 9.21 7.67
N GLU A 49 -13.03 9.98 8.06
CA GLU A 49 -14.00 9.52 9.06
C GLU A 49 -14.75 8.31 8.47
N SER A 50 -15.11 7.34 9.30
CA SER A 50 -15.71 6.08 8.85
C SER A 50 -17.10 6.24 8.22
N THR A 51 -17.66 7.46 8.24
CA THR A 51 -18.84 7.84 7.50
C THR A 51 -18.41 8.15 6.07
N ALA A 52 -18.89 7.33 5.12
CA ALA A 52 -18.63 7.37 3.69
C ALA A 52 -19.04 8.70 3.02
N GLU A 53 -18.40 9.81 3.40
CA GLU A 53 -18.74 11.15 2.93
C GLU A 53 -17.84 11.48 1.74
N GLY A 54 -18.29 11.10 0.53
CA GLY A 54 -17.66 11.54 -0.72
C GLY A 54 -17.51 10.45 -1.78
N LEU A 55 -17.72 9.19 -1.43
CA LEU A 55 -17.94 8.13 -2.40
C LEU A 55 -19.45 8.02 -2.58
N HIS A 56 -19.97 8.44 -3.75
CA HIS A 56 -21.33 8.11 -4.20
C HIS A 56 -21.39 6.62 -4.57
N LEU A 57 -20.85 5.77 -3.69
CA LEU A 57 -21.06 4.35 -3.74
C LEU A 57 -22.53 4.13 -3.38
N PRO A 58 -23.24 3.26 -4.10
CA PRO A 58 -24.58 2.87 -3.71
C PRO A 58 -24.57 2.45 -2.23
N ASP A 59 -25.62 2.82 -1.48
CA ASP A 59 -25.80 2.38 -0.08
C ASP A 59 -26.03 0.86 0.05
N GLU A 60 -25.93 0.12 -1.07
CA GLU A 60 -26.04 -1.33 -1.08
C GLU A 60 -24.76 -1.97 -0.55
N ASP A 61 -24.93 -2.96 0.34
CA ASP A 61 -23.83 -3.77 0.86
C ASP A 61 -23.10 -4.44 -0.33
N PHE A 62 -21.87 -4.01 -0.59
CA PHE A 62 -21.06 -4.58 -1.66
C PHE A 62 -20.77 -6.06 -1.37
N ASP A 63 -21.41 -6.96 -2.12
CA ASP A 63 -21.16 -8.41 -2.05
C ASP A 63 -19.82 -8.74 -2.73
N TYR A 64 -18.77 -8.78 -1.89
CA TYR A 64 -17.42 -9.14 -2.32
C TYR A 64 -17.37 -10.54 -2.95
N ASP A 65 -18.14 -11.50 -2.43
CA ASP A 65 -18.13 -12.89 -2.91
C ASP A 65 -18.80 -13.00 -4.28
N ASP A 66 -19.90 -12.30 -4.53
CA ASP A 66 -20.53 -12.20 -5.86
C ASP A 66 -19.59 -11.52 -6.88
N PHE A 67 -19.01 -10.38 -6.51
CA PHE A 67 -18.06 -9.67 -7.37
C PHE A 67 -16.88 -10.58 -7.75
N VAL A 68 -16.28 -11.27 -6.78
CA VAL A 68 -15.17 -12.19 -7.04
C VAL A 68 -15.61 -13.34 -7.93
N ALA A 69 -16.78 -13.93 -7.67
CA ALA A 69 -17.32 -15.02 -8.47
C ALA A 69 -17.63 -14.61 -9.91
N ARG A 70 -18.13 -13.39 -10.13
CA ARG A 70 -18.49 -12.84 -11.44
C ARG A 70 -17.27 -12.43 -12.26
N GLU A 71 -16.30 -11.74 -11.66
CA GLU A 71 -15.14 -11.19 -12.36
C GLU A 71 -13.98 -12.19 -12.49
N PHE A 72 -13.70 -12.97 -11.43
CA PHE A 72 -12.55 -13.87 -11.37
C PHE A 72 -12.94 -15.35 -11.51
N GLY A 73 -14.23 -15.67 -11.38
CA GLY A 73 -14.76 -17.02 -11.46
C GLY A 73 -14.65 -17.78 -10.13
N ARG A 74 -15.44 -18.85 -9.99
CA ARG A 74 -15.52 -19.67 -8.77
C ARG A 74 -14.41 -20.73 -8.66
N LYS A 75 -13.23 -20.52 -9.25
CA LYS A 75 -12.18 -21.53 -9.18
C LYS A 75 -11.71 -21.61 -7.72
N PRO A 76 -11.96 -22.73 -7.01
CA PRO A 76 -11.52 -22.84 -5.63
C PRO A 76 -10.01 -22.65 -5.60
N HIS A 77 -9.51 -21.93 -4.59
CA HIS A 77 -8.08 -21.77 -4.39
C HIS A 77 -7.45 -23.17 -4.41
N ARG A 78 -6.65 -23.45 -5.44
CA ARG A 78 -6.09 -24.78 -5.65
C ARG A 78 -5.15 -25.02 -4.47
N ARG A 79 -5.49 -25.94 -3.56
CA ARG A 79 -4.57 -26.31 -2.48
C ARG A 79 -3.28 -26.79 -3.12
N ILE A 80 -2.23 -25.97 -3.05
CA ILE A 80 -0.92 -26.33 -3.55
C ILE A 80 -0.35 -27.32 -2.53
N GLY A 81 -0.62 -28.61 -2.72
CA GLY A 81 -0.04 -29.66 -1.91
C GLY A 81 1.47 -29.70 -2.11
N ILE A 82 2.22 -29.82 -1.02
CA ILE A 82 3.66 -30.09 -1.09
C ILE A 82 3.83 -31.49 -1.69
N LYS A 83 4.55 -31.59 -2.80
CA LYS A 83 4.81 -32.88 -3.46
C LYS A 83 5.66 -33.78 -2.57
N TRP A 84 5.45 -35.09 -2.63
CA TRP A 84 6.09 -36.08 -1.76
C TRP A 84 7.63 -36.05 -1.77
N TYR A 85 8.25 -35.71 -2.92
CA TYR A 85 9.71 -35.59 -2.99
C TYR A 85 10.27 -34.44 -2.14
N TRP A 86 9.51 -33.36 -1.94
CA TRP A 86 9.95 -32.27 -1.05
C TRP A 86 9.95 -32.71 0.42
N TRP A 87 9.04 -33.59 0.80
CA TRP A 87 9.07 -34.26 2.10
C TRP A 87 10.32 -35.14 2.24
N LEU A 88 10.67 -35.90 1.20
CA LEU A 88 11.90 -36.72 1.19
C LEU A 88 13.16 -35.85 1.27
N THR A 89 13.23 -34.75 0.52
CA THR A 89 14.35 -33.79 0.58
C THR A 89 14.49 -33.20 1.98
N ALA A 90 13.39 -32.78 2.61
CA ALA A 90 13.42 -32.25 3.97
C ALA A 90 13.93 -33.28 4.98
N LEU A 91 13.52 -34.54 4.85
CA LEU A 91 13.99 -35.63 5.70
C LEU A 91 15.49 -35.90 5.52
N ILE A 92 15.98 -35.96 4.28
CA ILE A 92 17.42 -36.12 3.99
C ILE A 92 18.22 -34.95 4.58
N LEU A 93 17.77 -33.72 4.36
CA LEU A 93 18.43 -32.52 4.87
C LEU A 93 18.51 -32.54 6.40
N LEU A 94 17.42 -32.94 7.08
CA LEU A 94 17.37 -33.05 8.53
C LEU A 94 18.41 -34.05 9.05
N VAL A 95 18.50 -35.23 8.42
CA VAL A 95 19.50 -36.25 8.81
C VAL A 95 20.92 -35.72 8.63
N LEU A 96 21.22 -35.04 7.53
CA LEU A 96 22.54 -34.46 7.28
C LEU A 96 22.91 -33.39 8.30
N ILE A 97 21.95 -32.55 8.70
CA ILE A 97 22.14 -31.54 9.74
C ILE A 97 22.44 -32.21 11.08
N ILE A 98 21.66 -33.20 11.49
CA ILE A 98 21.87 -33.93 12.75
C ILE A 98 23.24 -34.62 12.74
N MET A 99 23.60 -35.28 11.64
CA MET A 99 24.88 -35.96 11.49
C MET A 99 26.05 -34.97 11.54
N GLY A 100 25.93 -33.82 10.86
CA GLY A 100 26.94 -32.77 10.90
C GLY A 100 27.12 -32.17 12.30
N ILE A 101 26.03 -31.94 13.03
CA ILE A 101 26.08 -31.45 14.43
C ILE A 101 26.74 -32.50 15.34
N ALA A 102 26.38 -33.78 15.20
CA ALA A 102 26.98 -34.85 15.98
C ALA A 102 28.50 -34.94 15.74
N SER A 103 28.93 -34.87 14.48
CA SER A 103 30.37 -34.88 14.13
C SER A 103 31.16 -33.65 14.61
N LEU A 104 30.49 -32.54 14.93
CA LEU A 104 31.11 -31.32 15.49
C LEU A 104 31.10 -31.29 17.02
N GLY A 105 30.29 -32.13 17.68
CA GLY A 105 30.16 -32.20 19.14
C GLY A 105 31.08 -33.22 19.83
N ASP A 106 31.84 -34.00 19.06
CA ASP A 106 32.77 -35.02 19.55
C ASP A 106 34.21 -34.50 19.77
N TRP A 107 34.41 -33.18 20.01
CA TRP A 107 35.71 -32.54 20.31
C TRP A 107 35.71 -31.85 21.69
#